data_AF-R9IXK0-F1
#
_entry.id   AF-R9IXK0-F1
#
_cell.length_a   1.000
_cell.length_b   1.000
_cell.length_c   1.000
_cell.angle_alpha   90.00
_cell.angle_beta   90.00
_cell.angle_gamma   90.00
#
_symmetry.space_group_name_H-M   'P 1'
#
loop_
_entity.id
_entity.type
_entity.pdbx_description
1 polymer ?
#
loop_
_entity_poly.entity_id
_entity_poly.type
_entity_poly.pdbx_seq_one_letter_code
_entity_poly.pdbx_strand_id
1 'polypeptide(L)'
;MNINNLSLQKIVGNDWRYYPDFQYADFSGKAELHKADRIILFRKENDVSVISLQAIGLCDKDLIRTADKLLMEIGLDLRMGDSRNKIVKKFGTPDLIDCIEEGYFRYFDYNYEFTDKYLITRYHYLLAPNLLICFGIPKEQYQKLTDLEIVNDYQMVSAIMEKRIAHKKCGNEIFPCNDRLRFIHQTITNRLIEDIHSKIVYFFKTDIKDCNIKEIYSETTEFEECVFEHIEFMNHYRKGYFSMRSCIFKNCIFHDTFGSVYLFICDNIFEDCLFEGIRTSRKTEGAFLLDNTFKNCIFHDTFGSVYLFICDNIFEDCLFEGIRTSRKTEGAFLLDNTFKNCIFRDMTWVGYGLYSNKVSGGKMKQIHYHEYKEIYDNQFLDVQMEDIEVEMEDYTFLKNKLYSVTFRNVILKGQMEKNNKFKHCDTSGLTYL
;
A
#
# COMPACT_ATOMS: atom_id res chain seq x y z
N MET A 1 -19.99 -2.45 37.42
CA MET A 1 -20.04 -1.86 36.05
C MET A 1 -21.27 -2.40 35.36
N ASN A 2 -22.04 -1.53 34.71
CA ASN A 2 -23.22 -1.94 33.94
C ASN A 2 -22.86 -2.01 32.46
N ILE A 3 -22.40 -3.18 32.01
CA ILE A 3 -21.92 -3.38 30.63
C ILE A 3 -22.99 -4.06 29.78
N ASN A 4 -23.84 -4.87 30.42
CA ASN A 4 -24.85 -5.66 29.74
C ASN A 4 -25.94 -4.72 29.18
N ASN A 5 -26.35 -4.94 27.94
CA ASN A 5 -27.37 -4.14 27.22
C ASN A 5 -26.98 -2.70 26.82
N LEU A 6 -25.69 -2.34 26.85
CA LEU A 6 -25.24 -1.11 26.19
C LEU A 6 -25.56 -1.18 24.70
N SER A 7 -25.81 -0.01 24.10
CA SER A 7 -25.91 0.11 22.64
C SER A 7 -25.39 1.48 22.21
N LEU A 8 -24.55 1.51 21.17
CA LEU A 8 -24.08 2.76 20.58
C LEU A 8 -25.23 3.60 20.04
N GLN A 9 -26.30 2.97 19.56
CA GLN A 9 -27.48 3.71 19.10
C GLN A 9 -28.04 4.65 20.17
N LYS A 10 -28.02 4.24 21.44
CA LYS A 10 -28.50 5.06 22.56
C LYS A 10 -27.54 6.21 22.90
N ILE A 11 -26.27 6.10 22.52
CA ILE A 11 -25.19 7.03 22.91
C ILE A 11 -24.94 8.07 21.81
N VAL A 12 -24.93 7.62 20.55
CA VAL A 12 -24.58 8.44 19.37
C VAL A 12 -25.71 8.56 18.34
N GLY A 13 -26.90 8.05 18.65
CA GLY A 13 -28.06 8.13 17.75
C GLY A 13 -27.89 7.24 16.53
N ASN A 14 -27.86 7.84 15.34
CA ASN A 14 -27.72 7.11 14.07
C ASN A 14 -26.27 7.04 13.57
N ASP A 15 -25.31 7.69 14.24
CA ASP A 15 -23.91 7.72 13.82
C ASP A 15 -23.15 6.49 14.33
N TRP A 16 -23.56 5.29 13.92
CA TRP A 16 -22.88 4.03 14.25
C TRP A 16 -23.12 3.00 13.15
N ARG A 17 -22.31 1.93 13.14
CA ARG A 17 -22.43 0.82 12.20
C ARG A 17 -22.58 -0.49 12.94
N TYR A 18 -23.44 -1.36 12.42
CA TYR A 18 -23.62 -2.71 12.92
C TYR A 18 -22.90 -3.72 12.02
N TYR A 19 -22.16 -4.62 12.63
CA TYR A 19 -21.49 -5.73 11.97
C TYR A 19 -22.03 -7.03 12.57
N PRO A 20 -22.86 -7.79 11.81
CA PRO A 20 -23.45 -9.04 12.30
C PRO A 20 -22.41 -10.16 12.47
N ASP A 21 -21.35 -10.11 11.67
CA ASP A 21 -20.22 -11.03 11.67
C ASP A 21 -18.93 -10.23 11.92
N PHE A 22 -18.38 -10.38 13.11
CA PHE A 22 -17.20 -9.63 13.57
C PHE A 22 -16.33 -10.52 14.45
N GLN A 23 -15.01 -10.38 14.34
CA GLN A 23 -14.07 -11.09 15.21
C GLN A 23 -13.36 -10.13 16.15
N TYR A 24 -13.34 -10.46 17.45
CA TYR A 24 -12.57 -9.75 18.46
C TYR A 24 -11.68 -10.73 19.23
N ALA A 25 -10.36 -10.55 19.13
CA ALA A 25 -9.37 -11.42 19.79
C ALA A 25 -9.58 -12.93 19.52
N ASP A 26 -9.87 -13.28 18.27
CA ASP A 26 -10.20 -14.64 17.76
C ASP A 26 -11.58 -15.18 18.16
N PHE A 27 -12.42 -14.38 18.82
CA PHE A 27 -13.80 -14.76 19.11
C PHE A 27 -14.74 -14.17 18.07
N SER A 28 -15.58 -15.01 17.48
CA SER A 28 -16.63 -14.57 16.55
C SER A 28 -17.84 -14.04 17.32
N GLY A 29 -18.48 -13.00 16.78
CA GLY A 29 -19.63 -12.35 17.38
C GLY A 29 -20.13 -11.20 16.52
N LYS A 30 -20.79 -10.23 17.16
CA LYS A 30 -21.39 -9.06 16.51
C LYS A 30 -20.83 -7.79 17.13
N ALA A 31 -20.71 -6.70 16.37
CA ALA A 31 -20.16 -5.46 16.87
C ALA A 31 -20.97 -4.23 16.46
N GLU A 32 -21.05 -3.26 17.37
CA GLU A 32 -21.45 -1.89 17.05
C GLU A 32 -20.20 -1.02 17.06
N LEU A 33 -20.00 -0.25 15.99
CA LEU A 33 -18.82 0.58 15.77
C LEU A 33 -19.22 2.06 15.63
N HIS A 34 -18.42 2.97 16.19
CA HIS A 34 -18.56 4.42 15.98
C HIS A 34 -17.21 5.03 15.58
N LYS A 35 -17.25 5.94 14.58
CA LYS A 35 -16.07 6.54 13.94
C LYS A 35 -15.07 5.46 13.52
N ALA A 36 -15.54 4.51 12.71
CA ALA A 36 -14.83 3.27 12.42
C ALA A 36 -14.58 2.42 13.69
N ASP A 37 -13.33 2.09 14.00
CA ASP A 37 -12.94 1.20 15.09
C ASP A 37 -12.55 1.93 16.38
N ARG A 38 -12.79 3.24 16.47
CA ARG A 38 -12.45 4.07 17.63
C ARG A 38 -13.26 3.71 18.86
N ILE A 39 -14.53 3.34 18.68
CA ILE A 39 -15.39 2.82 19.73
C ILE A 39 -16.03 1.54 19.22
N ILE A 40 -15.83 0.45 19.95
CA ILE A 40 -16.38 -0.88 19.63
C ILE A 40 -17.15 -1.39 20.84
N LEU A 41 -18.40 -1.78 20.62
CA LEU A 41 -19.17 -2.63 21.52
C LEU A 41 -19.33 -4.01 20.89
N PHE A 42 -18.49 -4.96 21.30
CA PHE A 42 -18.52 -6.33 20.79
C PHE A 42 -19.38 -7.22 21.68
N ARG A 43 -20.16 -8.08 21.04
CA ARG A 43 -21.05 -9.05 21.66
C ARG A 43 -20.65 -10.44 21.20
N LYS A 44 -20.15 -11.24 22.14
CA LYS A 44 -20.09 -12.68 21.98
C LYS A 44 -21.50 -13.18 22.29
N GLU A 45 -22.18 -13.69 21.27
CA GLU A 45 -23.62 -13.99 21.34
C GLU A 45 -24.47 -12.71 21.56
N ASN A 46 -25.15 -12.56 22.69
CA ASN A 46 -26.15 -11.50 22.89
C ASN A 46 -25.70 -10.38 23.84
N ASP A 47 -24.78 -10.66 24.76
CA ASP A 47 -24.33 -9.69 25.75
C ASP A 47 -23.06 -8.98 25.30
N VAL A 48 -22.88 -7.72 25.74
CA VAL A 48 -21.65 -6.97 25.47
C VAL A 48 -20.51 -7.59 26.26
N SER A 49 -19.60 -8.21 25.53
CA SER A 49 -18.43 -8.91 26.08
C SER A 49 -17.19 -8.03 26.04
N VAL A 50 -17.12 -7.06 25.12
CA VAL A 50 -16.02 -6.10 25.07
C VAL A 50 -16.49 -4.68 24.76
N ILE A 51 -15.90 -3.73 25.48
CA ILE A 51 -15.87 -2.31 25.11
C ILE A 51 -14.43 -1.96 24.75
N SER A 52 -14.20 -1.46 23.55
CA SER A 52 -12.88 -0.98 23.11
C SER A 52 -12.98 0.49 22.73
N LEU A 53 -12.11 1.31 23.30
CA LEU A 53 -11.94 2.72 23.03
C LEU A 53 -10.49 2.92 22.61
N GLN A 54 -10.28 3.36 21.38
CA GLN A 54 -8.95 3.42 20.79
C GLN A 54 -8.62 4.84 20.35
N ALA A 55 -7.48 5.34 20.81
CA ALA A 55 -6.92 6.62 20.43
C ALA A 55 -7.92 7.80 20.49
N ILE A 56 -8.68 7.89 21.59
CA ILE A 56 -9.74 8.87 21.82
C ILE A 56 -9.18 10.28 22.13
N GLY A 57 -7.93 10.40 22.55
CA GLY A 57 -7.48 11.54 23.36
C GLY A 57 -6.78 12.71 22.66
N LEU A 58 -6.65 12.79 21.32
CA LEU A 58 -5.74 13.78 20.71
C LEU A 58 -6.31 14.72 19.63
N CYS A 59 -7.42 14.41 18.94
CA CYS A 59 -7.90 15.28 17.84
C CYS A 59 -9.42 15.52 17.75
N ASP A 60 -10.27 14.72 18.41
CA ASP A 60 -11.73 14.83 18.23
C ASP A 60 -12.45 15.04 19.58
N LYS A 61 -12.88 16.29 19.82
CA LYS A 61 -13.61 16.67 21.04
C LYS A 61 -14.95 15.96 21.16
N ASP A 62 -15.60 15.61 20.05
CA ASP A 62 -16.89 14.93 20.08
C ASP A 62 -16.72 13.44 20.36
N LEU A 63 -15.63 12.85 19.88
CA LEU A 63 -15.24 11.49 20.23
C LEU A 63 -14.89 11.35 21.72
N ILE A 64 -14.15 12.31 22.30
CA ILE A 64 -13.87 12.36 23.75
C ILE A 64 -15.18 12.43 24.55
N ARG A 65 -16.10 13.33 24.18
CA ARG A 65 -17.40 13.46 24.84
C ARG A 65 -18.21 12.17 24.76
N THR A 66 -18.16 11.49 23.61
CA THR A 66 -18.87 10.24 23.38
C THR A 66 -18.31 9.12 24.25
N ALA A 67 -16.98 8.98 24.30
CA ALA A 67 -16.32 8.03 25.18
C ALA A 67 -16.63 8.31 26.65
N ASP A 68 -16.51 9.57 27.10
CA ASP A 68 -16.81 9.94 28.50
C ASP A 68 -18.28 9.67 28.88
N LYS A 69 -19.22 9.86 27.95
CA LYS A 69 -20.63 9.45 28.16
C LYS A 69 -20.75 7.94 28.33
N LEU A 70 -20.08 7.16 27.48
CA LEU A 70 -20.06 5.70 27.60
C LEU A 70 -19.46 5.27 28.96
N LEU A 71 -18.35 5.88 29.40
CA LEU A 71 -17.73 5.60 30.71
C LEU A 71 -18.67 5.89 31.88
N MET A 72 -19.45 6.97 31.78
CA MET A 72 -20.46 7.33 32.76
C MET A 72 -21.61 6.30 32.80
N GLU A 73 -22.13 5.87 31.65
CA GLU A 73 -23.21 4.87 31.55
C GLU A 73 -22.79 3.51 32.15
N ILE A 74 -21.54 3.09 31.97
CA ILE A 74 -21.03 1.86 32.58
C ILE A 74 -20.74 1.99 34.09
N GLY A 75 -20.80 3.20 34.63
CA GLY A 75 -20.49 3.51 36.03
C GLY A 75 -18.99 3.53 36.34
N LEU A 76 -18.13 3.79 35.33
CA LEU A 76 -16.69 3.93 35.52
C LEU A 76 -16.35 5.41 35.71
N ASP A 77 -16.08 5.83 36.94
CA ASP A 77 -15.68 7.21 37.25
C ASP A 77 -14.21 7.49 36.80
N LEU A 78 -14.04 7.61 35.49
CA LEU A 78 -12.85 7.98 34.77
C LEU A 78 -13.25 8.78 33.53
N ARG A 79 -12.30 9.55 32.99
CA ARG A 79 -12.44 10.27 31.73
C ARG A 79 -11.26 10.03 30.82
N MET A 80 -11.51 10.08 29.52
CA MET A 80 -10.44 10.14 28.53
C MET A 80 -9.60 11.40 28.79
N GLY A 81 -8.28 11.24 28.78
CA GLY A 81 -7.35 12.28 29.19
C GLY A 81 -6.96 12.27 30.69
N ASP A 82 -7.51 11.38 31.52
CA ASP A 82 -7.07 11.20 32.90
C ASP A 82 -5.60 10.73 32.97
N SER A 83 -4.87 11.16 34.00
CA SER A 83 -3.46 10.80 34.16
C SER A 83 -3.29 9.38 34.71
N ARG A 84 -2.15 8.76 34.42
CA ARG A 84 -1.74 7.47 35.00
C ARG A 84 -1.90 7.44 36.52
N ASN A 85 -1.51 8.51 37.21
CA ASN A 85 -1.56 8.58 38.67
C ASN A 85 -2.99 8.46 39.21
N LYS A 86 -3.98 9.03 38.49
CA LYS A 86 -5.39 8.91 38.86
C LYS A 86 -5.89 7.46 38.69
N ILE A 87 -5.49 6.79 37.61
CA ILE A 87 -5.82 5.38 37.35
C ILE A 87 -5.21 4.48 38.44
N VAL A 88 -3.91 4.61 38.71
CA VAL A 88 -3.21 3.84 39.75
C VAL A 88 -3.81 4.08 41.13
N LYS A 89 -4.19 5.32 41.47
CA LYS A 89 -4.86 5.62 42.74
C LYS A 89 -6.21 4.89 42.89
N LYS A 90 -6.91 4.64 41.78
CA LYS A 90 -8.24 4.03 41.76
C LYS A 90 -8.21 2.50 41.71
N PHE A 91 -7.34 1.93 40.89
CA PHE A 91 -7.28 0.48 40.64
C PHE A 91 -6.08 -0.22 41.31
N GLY A 92 -5.15 0.54 41.87
CA GLY A 92 -3.94 0.00 42.50
C GLY A 92 -2.86 -0.37 41.49
N THR A 93 -2.09 -1.40 41.83
CA THR A 93 -1.01 -1.93 40.99
C THR A 93 -1.58 -2.80 39.87
N PRO A 94 -1.20 -2.59 38.60
CA PRO A 94 -1.65 -3.43 37.49
C PRO A 94 -1.06 -4.84 37.57
N ASP A 95 -1.83 -5.84 37.15
CA ASP A 95 -1.41 -7.24 37.06
C ASP A 95 -0.39 -7.47 35.94
N LEU A 96 -0.55 -6.71 34.85
CA LEU A 96 0.36 -6.76 33.71
C LEU A 96 0.59 -5.34 33.16
N ILE A 97 1.83 -5.07 32.81
CA ILE A 97 2.23 -3.89 32.04
C ILE A 97 3.01 -4.39 30.83
N ASP A 98 2.56 -3.99 29.64
CA ASP A 98 3.28 -4.17 28.39
C ASP A 98 3.23 -2.90 27.55
N CYS A 99 3.97 -2.89 26.45
CA CYS A 99 4.01 -1.80 25.50
C CYS A 99 3.67 -2.35 24.13
N ILE A 100 2.92 -1.56 23.37
CA ILE A 100 2.65 -1.86 21.97
C ILE A 100 3.07 -0.69 21.09
N GLU A 101 3.53 -1.01 19.89
CA GLU A 101 3.69 -0.03 18.84
C GLU A 101 2.33 0.23 18.17
N GLU A 102 2.08 1.49 17.85
CA GLU A 102 0.87 2.00 17.25
C GLU A 102 1.20 2.89 16.07
N GLY A 103 0.23 3.05 15.16
CA GLY A 103 0.39 3.98 14.05
C GLY A 103 0.19 5.43 14.48
N TYR A 104 1.17 6.30 14.25
CA TYR A 104 1.11 7.72 14.60
C TYR A 104 -0.15 8.44 14.05
N PHE A 105 -0.55 8.12 12.81
CA PHE A 105 -1.77 8.65 12.16
C PHE A 105 -3.07 8.31 12.92
N ARG A 106 -3.09 7.31 13.83
CA ARG A 106 -4.27 7.07 14.68
C ARG A 106 -4.46 8.24 15.64
N TYR A 107 -3.39 8.91 16.04
CA TYR A 107 -3.42 9.92 17.08
C TYR A 107 -3.34 11.35 16.54
N PHE A 108 -3.00 11.54 15.25
CA PHE A 108 -2.80 12.85 14.62
C PHE A 108 -3.33 12.89 13.19
N ASP A 109 -3.97 14.01 12.81
CA ASP A 109 -4.76 14.17 11.57
C ASP A 109 -3.99 14.82 10.40
N TYR A 110 -2.65 14.74 10.34
CA TYR A 110 -1.86 15.46 9.35
C TYR A 110 -0.67 14.68 8.77
N ASN A 111 -0.39 14.96 7.49
CA ASN A 111 0.78 14.61 6.68
C ASN A 111 2.09 15.04 7.37
N TYR A 112 2.66 14.16 8.18
CA TYR A 112 4.03 14.29 8.63
C TYR A 112 4.77 12.98 8.32
N GLU A 113 5.83 13.10 7.52
CA GLU A 113 6.82 12.05 7.35
C GLU A 113 7.57 11.87 8.67
N PHE A 114 7.30 10.79 9.41
CA PHE A 114 8.21 10.35 10.46
C PHE A 114 8.33 8.84 10.54
N THR A 115 9.59 8.44 10.71
CA THR A 115 10.12 7.08 10.87
C THR A 115 10.08 6.57 12.32
N ASP A 116 9.36 7.25 13.22
CA ASP A 116 9.42 7.00 14.65
C ASP A 116 8.26 6.13 15.17
N LYS A 117 8.60 5.13 15.98
CA LYS A 117 7.68 4.20 16.64
C LYS A 117 6.79 4.94 17.65
N TYR A 118 5.48 4.97 17.44
CA TYR A 118 4.55 5.51 18.45
C TYR A 118 4.18 4.41 19.45
N LEU A 119 4.60 4.54 20.71
CA LEU A 119 4.42 3.48 21.71
C LEU A 119 3.28 3.80 22.68
N ILE A 120 2.37 2.85 22.88
CA ILE A 120 1.35 2.87 23.94
C ILE A 120 1.73 1.89 25.03
N THR A 121 1.88 2.40 26.26
CA THR A 121 2.00 1.56 27.45
C THR A 121 0.61 1.15 27.91
N ARG A 122 0.37 -0.16 28.04
CA ARG A 122 -0.91 -0.69 28.53
C ARG A 122 -0.79 -1.18 29.95
N TYR A 123 -1.78 -0.84 30.76
CA TYR A 123 -1.91 -1.21 32.16
C TYR A 123 -3.13 -2.10 32.32
N HIS A 124 -2.91 -3.39 32.54
CA HIS A 124 -3.95 -4.41 32.64
C HIS A 124 -4.30 -4.66 34.11
N TYR A 125 -5.59 -4.67 34.41
CA TYR A 125 -6.18 -4.88 35.72
C TYR A 125 -7.22 -6.00 35.64
N LEU A 126 -6.87 -7.17 36.17
CA LEU A 126 -7.74 -8.33 36.25
C LEU A 126 -8.57 -8.25 37.53
N LEU A 127 -9.75 -7.62 37.43
CA LEU A 127 -10.61 -7.35 38.59
C LEU A 127 -11.42 -8.56 39.03
N ALA A 128 -11.70 -9.48 38.11
CA ALA A 128 -12.31 -10.78 38.35
C ALA A 128 -11.92 -11.75 37.23
N PRO A 129 -12.12 -13.09 37.37
CA PRO A 129 -11.77 -14.06 36.33
C PRO A 129 -12.41 -13.79 34.96
N ASN A 130 -13.55 -13.11 34.93
CA ASN A 130 -14.26 -12.72 33.74
C ASN A 130 -14.20 -11.22 33.43
N LEU A 131 -13.46 -10.42 34.20
CA LEU A 131 -13.44 -8.96 34.07
C LEU A 131 -12.01 -8.42 34.04
N LEU A 132 -11.60 -7.97 32.85
CA LEU A 132 -10.34 -7.31 32.60
C LEU A 132 -10.60 -5.85 32.20
N ILE A 133 -9.84 -4.92 32.79
CA ILE A 133 -9.74 -3.54 32.30
C ILE A 133 -8.30 -3.27 31.88
N CYS A 134 -8.10 -2.76 30.68
CA CYS A 134 -6.81 -2.37 30.15
C CYS A 134 -6.82 -0.89 29.77
N PHE A 135 -5.92 -0.10 30.35
CA PHE A 135 -5.74 1.32 30.04
C PHE A 135 -4.50 1.53 29.18
N GLY A 136 -4.62 2.19 28.04
CA GLY A 136 -3.49 2.57 27.20
C GLY A 136 -3.15 4.06 27.34
N ILE A 137 -1.85 4.32 27.54
CA ILE A 137 -1.28 5.66 27.71
C ILE A 137 -0.07 5.79 26.79
N PRO A 138 0.01 6.83 25.93
CA PRO A 138 1.17 7.05 25.08
C PRO A 138 2.42 7.32 25.92
N LYS A 139 3.52 6.67 25.53
CA LYS A 139 4.82 6.77 26.22
C LYS A 139 5.40 8.18 26.14
N GLU A 140 5.20 8.84 25.02
CA GLU A 140 5.75 10.16 24.71
C GLU A 140 4.64 11.21 24.49
N GLN A 141 4.99 12.48 24.70
CA GLN A 141 4.19 13.70 24.45
C GLN A 141 2.95 13.95 25.36
N TYR A 142 2.05 12.99 25.59
CA TYR A 142 0.74 13.28 26.21
C TYR A 142 0.52 12.69 27.61
N GLN A 143 1.10 11.51 27.91
CA GLN A 143 1.04 10.80 29.22
C GLN A 143 -0.35 10.75 29.89
N LYS A 144 -1.41 10.68 29.09
CA LYS A 144 -2.80 10.62 29.54
C LYS A 144 -3.52 9.45 28.88
N LEU A 145 -4.63 9.04 29.48
CA LEU A 145 -5.49 7.98 28.98
C LEU A 145 -6.02 8.31 27.58
N THR A 146 -5.63 7.50 26.60
CA THR A 146 -6.14 7.61 25.22
C THR A 146 -6.89 6.36 24.78
N ASP A 147 -6.63 5.23 25.44
CA ASP A 147 -7.16 3.92 25.05
C ASP A 147 -7.73 3.21 26.28
N LEU A 148 -8.85 2.52 26.11
CA LEU A 148 -9.47 1.70 27.15
C LEU A 148 -10.06 0.44 26.52
N GLU A 149 -9.78 -0.71 27.12
CA GLU A 149 -10.46 -1.96 26.80
C GLU A 149 -11.06 -2.54 28.07
N ILE A 150 -12.34 -2.91 28.03
CA ILE A 150 -13.03 -3.62 29.10
C ILE A 150 -13.54 -4.94 28.51
N VAL A 151 -13.08 -6.06 29.05
CA VAL A 151 -13.51 -7.41 28.64
C VAL A 151 -14.28 -8.04 29.79
N ASN A 152 -15.51 -8.47 29.54
CA ASN A 152 -16.44 -9.02 30.52
C ASN A 152 -16.88 -10.47 30.18
N ASP A 153 -15.97 -11.30 29.66
CA ASP A 153 -16.21 -12.71 29.35
C ASP A 153 -15.00 -13.56 29.78
N TYR A 154 -15.25 -14.65 30.49
CA TYR A 154 -14.20 -15.51 31.05
C TYR A 154 -13.24 -16.09 29.99
N GLN A 155 -13.78 -16.61 28.89
CA GLN A 155 -12.97 -17.25 27.86
C GLN A 155 -12.12 -16.20 27.12
N MET A 156 -12.71 -15.02 26.85
CA MET A 156 -12.00 -13.92 26.23
C MET A 156 -10.89 -13.38 27.14
N VAL A 157 -11.18 -13.15 28.43
CA VAL A 157 -10.18 -12.69 29.41
C VAL A 157 -9.01 -13.67 29.48
N SER A 158 -9.29 -14.97 29.59
CA SER A 158 -8.25 -16.01 29.64
C SER A 158 -7.37 -15.97 28.39
N ALA A 159 -7.97 -15.99 27.20
CA ALA A 159 -7.23 -16.00 25.94
C ALA A 159 -6.41 -14.71 25.72
N ILE A 160 -6.97 -13.55 26.05
CA ILE A 160 -6.29 -12.25 25.93
C ILE A 160 -5.10 -12.18 26.89
N MET A 161 -5.30 -12.56 28.16
CA MET A 161 -4.23 -12.51 29.16
C MET A 161 -3.11 -13.51 28.86
N GLU A 162 -3.43 -14.73 28.41
CA GLU A 162 -2.44 -15.72 28.01
C GLU A 162 -1.52 -15.16 26.91
N LYS A 163 -2.11 -14.61 25.84
CA LYS A 163 -1.35 -14.01 24.74
C LYS A 163 -0.49 -12.83 25.19
N ARG A 164 -1.03 -11.93 26.02
CA ARG A 164 -0.31 -10.74 26.51
C ARG A 164 0.83 -11.11 27.47
N ILE A 165 0.65 -12.13 28.31
CA ILE A 165 1.71 -12.64 29.19
C ILE A 165 2.83 -13.30 28.37
N ALA A 166 2.47 -14.15 27.39
CA ALA A 166 3.44 -14.75 26.49
C ALA A 166 4.23 -13.67 25.74
N HIS A 167 3.53 -12.66 25.24
CA HIS A 167 4.11 -11.52 24.54
C HIS A 167 5.13 -10.75 25.38
N LYS A 168 4.77 -10.36 26.62
CA LYS A 168 5.70 -9.68 27.53
C LYS A 168 6.97 -10.50 27.78
N LYS A 169 6.86 -11.84 27.81
CA LYS A 169 8.02 -12.73 27.97
C LYS A 169 8.87 -12.82 26.69
N CYS A 170 8.28 -12.61 25.52
CA CYS A 170 8.96 -12.67 24.22
C CYS A 170 9.55 -11.32 23.75
N GLY A 171 9.10 -10.18 24.31
CA GLY A 171 9.68 -8.86 24.00
C GLY A 171 9.30 -8.24 22.64
N ASN A 172 8.28 -8.76 21.96
CA ASN A 172 7.80 -8.23 20.67
C ASN A 172 6.73 -7.12 20.88
N GLU A 173 6.20 -6.49 19.82
CA GLU A 173 5.14 -5.44 19.83
C GLU A 173 3.84 -5.93 19.10
N ILE A 174 2.62 -5.52 19.51
CA ILE A 174 1.31 -5.89 18.87
C ILE A 174 0.47 -4.65 18.49
N PHE A 175 -0.03 -4.56 17.26
CA PHE A 175 -0.93 -3.50 16.75
C PHE A 175 -2.44 -3.89 16.81
N PRO A 176 -3.43 -2.99 17.05
CA PRO A 176 -4.86 -3.30 17.05
C PRO A 176 -5.55 -3.19 15.68
N CYS A 177 -6.49 -4.14 15.44
CA CYS A 177 -7.51 -4.22 14.38
C CYS A 177 -8.68 -3.25 14.67
N ASN A 178 -9.32 -2.60 13.68
CA ASN A 178 -10.35 -3.24 12.82
C ASN A 178 -10.60 -2.54 11.47
N ASP A 179 -9.94 -1.43 11.17
CA ASP A 179 -9.95 -0.83 9.81
C ASP A 179 -8.70 -1.19 8.98
N ARG A 180 -7.78 -1.94 9.60
CA ARG A 180 -6.48 -2.28 9.00
C ARG A 180 -6.16 -3.75 9.21
N LEU A 181 -5.99 -4.49 8.12
CA LEU A 181 -5.40 -5.82 8.15
C LEU A 181 -3.88 -5.66 7.95
N ARG A 182 -3.09 -6.17 8.90
CA ARG A 182 -1.63 -6.09 8.81
C ARG A 182 -0.98 -7.45 8.86
N PHE A 183 -0.06 -7.65 7.94
CA PHE A 183 0.87 -8.76 7.94
C PHE A 183 2.25 -8.21 8.26
N ILE A 184 2.80 -8.55 9.42
CA ILE A 184 4.03 -7.94 9.93
C ILE A 184 4.98 -9.04 10.40
N HIS A 185 6.24 -8.99 9.97
CA HIS A 185 7.32 -9.84 10.48
C HIS A 185 6.98 -11.33 10.50
N GLN A 186 6.39 -11.82 9.41
CA GLN A 186 5.96 -13.21 9.33
C GLN A 186 6.32 -13.85 8.01
N THR A 187 6.29 -15.18 8.02
CA THR A 187 6.46 -15.99 6.83
C THR A 187 5.14 -16.68 6.52
N ILE A 188 4.63 -16.51 5.30
CA ILE A 188 3.39 -17.09 4.81
C ILE A 188 3.72 -17.99 3.63
N THR A 189 3.39 -19.27 3.72
CA THR A 189 3.72 -20.26 2.68
C THR A 189 2.54 -21.14 2.35
N ASN A 190 2.37 -21.48 1.07
CA ASN A 190 1.35 -22.43 0.59
C ASN A 190 -0.08 -22.07 1.03
N ARG A 191 -0.46 -20.80 0.91
CA ARG A 191 -1.79 -20.31 1.29
C ARG A 191 -2.48 -19.58 0.15
N LEU A 192 -3.80 -19.69 0.16
CA LEU A 192 -4.67 -18.78 -0.55
C LEU A 192 -5.00 -17.61 0.38
N ILE A 193 -4.63 -16.40 -0.03
CA ILE A 193 -5.00 -15.15 0.64
C ILE A 193 -6.07 -14.50 -0.23
N GLU A 194 -7.33 -14.68 0.15
CA GLU A 194 -8.49 -14.21 -0.61
C GLU A 194 -9.53 -13.52 0.28
N ASP A 195 -10.45 -12.79 -0.36
CA ASP A 195 -11.63 -12.18 0.26
C ASP A 195 -11.33 -11.26 1.46
N ILE A 196 -10.27 -10.45 1.34
CA ILE A 196 -9.89 -9.49 2.37
C ILE A 196 -10.76 -8.24 2.22
N HIS A 197 -11.61 -7.96 3.22
CA HIS A 197 -12.37 -6.71 3.32
C HIS A 197 -11.79 -5.85 4.45
N SER A 198 -10.89 -4.94 4.09
CA SER A 198 -10.31 -4.00 5.04
C SER A 198 -10.03 -2.69 4.35
N LYS A 199 -10.29 -1.56 5.02
CA LYS A 199 -10.02 -0.24 4.43
C LYS A 199 -8.54 -0.07 4.09
N ILE A 200 -7.66 -0.68 4.89
CA ILE A 200 -6.21 -0.60 4.73
C ILE A 200 -5.61 -2.00 4.89
N VAL A 201 -4.80 -2.42 3.93
CA VAL A 201 -4.09 -3.70 3.97
C VAL A 201 -2.60 -3.40 3.91
N TYR A 202 -1.86 -3.87 4.90
CA TYR A 202 -0.44 -3.55 5.04
C TYR A 202 0.38 -4.82 5.18
N PHE A 203 1.35 -5.01 4.30
CA PHE A 203 2.36 -6.05 4.43
C PHE A 203 3.70 -5.38 4.72
N PHE A 204 4.32 -5.72 5.84
CA PHE A 204 5.60 -5.16 6.25
C PHE A 204 6.56 -6.23 6.70
N LYS A 205 7.77 -6.25 6.15
CA LYS A 205 8.81 -7.22 6.52
C LYS A 205 8.26 -8.65 6.54
N THR A 206 7.49 -8.98 5.51
CA THR A 206 6.78 -10.25 5.41
C THR A 206 7.34 -11.04 4.24
N ASP A 207 7.64 -12.31 4.48
CA ASP A 207 8.09 -13.26 3.47
C ASP A 207 6.89 -14.10 3.03
N ILE A 208 6.55 -14.07 1.76
CA ILE A 208 5.38 -14.76 1.21
C ILE A 208 5.85 -15.64 0.07
N LYS A 209 5.57 -16.94 0.16
CA LYS A 209 6.01 -17.90 -0.86
C LYS A 209 4.92 -18.86 -1.27
N ASP A 210 4.86 -19.18 -2.56
CA ASP A 210 3.96 -20.19 -3.12
C ASP A 210 2.49 -19.92 -2.71
N CYS A 211 2.04 -18.67 -2.85
CA CYS A 211 0.71 -18.23 -2.45
C CYS A 211 -0.02 -17.55 -3.62
N ASN A 212 -1.34 -17.58 -3.57
CA ASN A 212 -2.19 -16.80 -4.46
C ASN A 212 -2.84 -15.69 -3.64
N ILE A 213 -2.70 -14.45 -4.09
CA ILE A 213 -3.26 -13.27 -3.43
C ILE A 213 -4.30 -12.65 -4.37
N LYS A 214 -5.57 -12.79 -4.00
CA LYS A 214 -6.68 -12.33 -4.84
C LYS A 214 -7.77 -11.66 -4.03
N GLU A 215 -8.63 -10.91 -4.72
CA GLU A 215 -9.86 -10.34 -4.13
C GLU A 215 -9.63 -9.52 -2.85
N ILE A 216 -8.57 -8.70 -2.80
CA ILE A 216 -8.38 -7.69 -1.76
C ILE A 216 -9.26 -6.46 -2.06
N TYR A 217 -10.22 -6.20 -1.18
CA TYR A 217 -11.10 -5.04 -1.21
C TYR A 217 -10.63 -4.00 -0.20
N SER A 218 -9.78 -3.08 -0.67
CA SER A 218 -9.17 -2.03 0.15
C SER A 218 -9.14 -0.66 -0.52
N GLU A 219 -9.14 0.41 0.28
CA GLU A 219 -8.87 1.78 -0.17
C GLU A 219 -7.36 2.08 -0.15
N THR A 220 -6.59 1.39 0.68
CA THR A 220 -5.14 1.55 0.76
C THR A 220 -4.48 0.19 0.88
N THR A 221 -3.60 -0.17 -0.05
CA THR A 221 -2.79 -1.38 0.11
C THR A 221 -1.32 -1.02 -0.02
N GLU A 222 -0.52 -1.43 0.95
CA GLU A 222 0.92 -1.13 0.92
C GLU A 222 1.72 -2.38 1.25
N PHE A 223 2.73 -2.63 0.42
CA PHE A 223 3.77 -3.63 0.64
C PHE A 223 5.07 -2.89 0.88
N GLU A 224 5.72 -3.15 2.01
CA GLU A 224 6.95 -2.48 2.40
C GLU A 224 7.96 -3.48 2.98
N GLU A 225 9.20 -3.45 2.48
CA GLU A 225 10.28 -4.34 2.92
C GLU A 225 9.92 -5.84 2.89
N CYS A 226 9.05 -6.26 1.96
CA CYS A 226 8.56 -7.64 1.84
C CYS A 226 9.30 -8.44 0.77
N VAL A 227 9.29 -9.77 0.90
CA VAL A 227 9.79 -10.71 -0.11
C VAL A 227 8.65 -11.60 -0.59
N PHE A 228 8.40 -11.61 -1.89
CA PHE A 228 7.37 -12.41 -2.55
C PHE A 228 8.05 -13.39 -3.52
N GLU A 229 7.83 -14.69 -3.36
CA GLU A 229 8.37 -15.74 -4.24
C GLU A 229 7.25 -16.66 -4.75
N HIS A 230 7.12 -16.84 -6.07
CA HIS A 230 6.05 -17.64 -6.68
C HIS A 230 4.64 -17.19 -6.28
N ILE A 231 4.36 -15.90 -6.44
CA ILE A 231 3.07 -15.31 -6.06
C ILE A 231 2.26 -14.94 -7.27
N GLU A 232 1.00 -15.39 -7.32
CA GLU A 232 0.02 -14.93 -8.30
C GLU A 232 -0.88 -13.87 -7.66
N PHE A 233 -0.80 -12.64 -8.17
CA PHE A 233 -1.63 -11.52 -7.78
C PHE A 233 -2.81 -11.38 -8.74
N MET A 234 -4.03 -11.61 -8.24
CA MET A 234 -5.28 -11.45 -8.99
C MET A 234 -6.23 -10.51 -8.24
N ASN A 235 -5.82 -9.25 -8.12
CA ASN A 235 -6.62 -8.21 -7.46
C ASN A 235 -7.19 -7.25 -8.51
N HIS A 236 -8.22 -6.48 -8.16
CA HIS A 236 -8.66 -5.37 -9.01
C HIS A 236 -9.13 -4.23 -8.10
N TYR A 237 -8.18 -3.40 -7.67
CA TYR A 237 -8.49 -2.31 -6.74
C TYR A 237 -9.35 -1.25 -7.43
N ARG A 238 -10.51 -0.93 -6.85
CA ARG A 238 -11.51 -0.07 -7.50
C ARG A 238 -11.27 1.43 -7.33
N LYS A 239 -10.56 1.84 -6.27
CA LYS A 239 -10.25 3.23 -5.92
C LYS A 239 -9.21 3.26 -4.80
N GLY A 240 -8.52 4.39 -4.65
CA GLY A 240 -7.64 4.66 -3.52
C GLY A 240 -6.16 4.59 -3.90
N TYR A 241 -5.33 4.08 -2.99
CA TYR A 241 -3.88 4.11 -3.08
C TYR A 241 -3.30 2.70 -3.00
N PHE A 242 -2.33 2.42 -3.86
CA PHE A 242 -1.57 1.18 -3.83
C PHE A 242 -0.08 1.49 -3.89
N SER A 243 0.71 1.00 -2.93
CA SER A 243 2.17 1.15 -2.99
C SER A 243 2.97 -0.12 -2.73
N MET A 244 4.08 -0.23 -3.44
CA MET A 244 5.14 -1.22 -3.21
C MET A 244 6.45 -0.48 -2.99
N ARG A 245 7.10 -0.70 -1.84
CA ARG A 245 8.34 -0.02 -1.48
C ARG A 245 9.37 -0.98 -0.93
N SER A 246 10.58 -0.94 -1.47
CA SER A 246 11.71 -1.73 -0.96
C SER A 246 11.42 -3.24 -0.90
N CYS A 247 10.59 -3.75 -1.81
CA CYS A 247 10.20 -5.16 -1.88
C CYS A 247 11.04 -5.93 -2.90
N ILE A 248 11.10 -7.25 -2.71
CA ILE A 248 11.69 -8.20 -3.66
C ILE A 248 10.59 -9.13 -4.16
N PHE A 249 10.42 -9.24 -5.47
CA PHE A 249 9.47 -10.12 -6.13
C PHE A 249 10.24 -11.08 -7.04
N LYS A 250 10.06 -12.39 -6.85
CA LYS A 250 10.71 -13.44 -7.65
C LYS A 250 9.67 -14.38 -8.21
N ASN A 251 9.73 -14.64 -9.51
CA ASN A 251 8.78 -15.55 -10.19
C ASN A 251 7.31 -15.21 -9.88
N CYS A 252 6.97 -13.92 -9.80
CA CYS A 252 5.62 -13.47 -9.48
C CYS A 252 4.84 -13.12 -10.75
N ILE A 253 3.51 -13.28 -10.69
CA ILE A 253 2.61 -12.95 -11.78
C ILE A 253 1.59 -11.92 -11.28
N PHE A 254 1.41 -10.84 -12.04
CA PHE A 254 0.46 -9.77 -11.77
C PHE A 254 -0.60 -9.73 -12.86
N HIS A 255 -1.80 -10.23 -12.58
CA HIS A 255 -2.96 -10.20 -13.48
C HIS A 255 -3.90 -9.05 -13.11
N ASP A 256 -4.01 -8.02 -13.96
CA ASP A 256 -4.90 -6.85 -13.81
C ASP A 256 -4.95 -6.25 -12.39
N THR A 257 -3.83 -6.37 -11.66
CA THR A 257 -3.84 -6.30 -10.19
C THR A 257 -4.30 -4.95 -9.64
N PHE A 258 -3.95 -3.87 -10.33
CA PHE A 258 -4.00 -2.51 -9.75
C PHE A 258 -5.30 -1.75 -10.02
N GLY A 259 -6.05 -2.08 -11.08
CA GLY A 259 -7.33 -1.41 -11.39
C GLY A 259 -7.26 0.12 -11.43
N SER A 260 -8.04 0.80 -10.59
CA SER A 260 -8.28 2.26 -10.62
C SER A 260 -7.70 3.01 -9.41
N VAL A 261 -6.54 2.60 -8.92
CA VAL A 261 -5.83 3.27 -7.81
C VAL A 261 -4.72 4.21 -8.27
N TYR A 262 -4.37 5.19 -7.43
CA TYR A 262 -3.06 5.81 -7.51
C TYR A 262 -2.00 4.76 -7.20
N LEU A 263 -1.08 4.54 -8.13
CA LEU A 263 -0.07 3.48 -8.05
C LEU A 263 1.32 4.09 -7.81
N PHE A 264 1.98 3.65 -6.75
CA PHE A 264 3.33 4.09 -6.39
C PHE A 264 4.26 2.90 -6.14
N ILE A 265 5.18 2.63 -7.08
CA ILE A 265 6.11 1.51 -7.03
C ILE A 265 7.52 2.09 -6.98
N CYS A 266 8.20 1.97 -5.84
CA CYS A 266 9.51 2.59 -5.60
C CYS A 266 10.52 1.62 -4.96
N ASP A 267 11.78 1.67 -5.39
CA ASP A 267 12.89 0.93 -4.76
C ASP A 267 12.71 -0.60 -4.72
N ASN A 268 11.99 -1.19 -5.67
CA ASN A 268 11.73 -2.63 -5.68
C ASN A 268 12.66 -3.39 -6.63
N ILE A 269 12.81 -4.69 -6.37
CA ILE A 269 13.49 -5.64 -7.27
C ILE A 269 12.46 -6.67 -7.75
N PHE A 270 12.29 -6.77 -9.07
CA PHE A 270 11.48 -7.78 -9.73
C PHE A 270 12.39 -8.69 -10.55
N GLU A 271 12.37 -10.00 -10.28
CA GLU A 271 13.14 -11.00 -11.01
C GLU A 271 12.16 -12.07 -11.53
N ASP A 272 12.25 -12.38 -12.83
CA ASP A 272 11.44 -13.42 -13.48
C ASP A 272 9.91 -13.19 -13.34
N CYS A 273 9.47 -11.93 -13.34
CA CYS A 273 8.06 -11.58 -13.12
C CYS A 273 7.29 -11.36 -14.42
N LEU A 274 5.99 -11.71 -14.40
CA LEU A 274 5.04 -11.43 -15.48
C LEU A 274 4.04 -10.36 -15.04
N PHE A 275 3.91 -9.31 -15.85
CA PHE A 275 2.91 -8.26 -15.72
C PHE A 275 1.96 -8.37 -16.91
N GLU A 276 0.70 -8.75 -16.65
CA GLU A 276 -0.27 -9.00 -17.73
C GLU A 276 -1.56 -8.21 -17.49
N GLY A 277 -1.97 -7.46 -18.52
CA GLY A 277 -3.27 -6.81 -18.57
C GLY A 277 -3.44 -5.70 -17.53
N ILE A 278 -2.35 -5.15 -16.99
CA ILE A 278 -2.40 -4.08 -15.99
C ILE A 278 -2.88 -2.79 -16.65
N ARG A 279 -4.14 -2.43 -16.37
CA ARG A 279 -4.79 -1.24 -16.92
C ARG A 279 -5.20 -0.30 -15.81
N THR A 280 -4.44 0.77 -15.66
CA THR A 280 -4.80 1.89 -14.80
C THR A 280 -5.91 2.71 -15.46
N SER A 281 -6.96 3.05 -14.70
CA SER A 281 -8.17 3.70 -15.23
C SER A 281 -8.15 5.22 -15.12
N ARG A 282 -9.04 5.89 -15.88
CA ARG A 282 -9.14 7.37 -15.96
C ARG A 282 -9.40 8.11 -14.64
N LYS A 283 -9.75 7.41 -13.56
CA LYS A 283 -9.99 8.02 -12.24
C LYS A 283 -8.75 8.02 -11.35
N THR A 284 -7.65 7.41 -11.78
CA THR A 284 -6.40 7.39 -11.02
C THR A 284 -5.69 8.72 -11.16
N GLU A 285 -5.19 9.24 -10.04
CA GLU A 285 -4.37 10.46 -10.03
C GLU A 285 -2.99 10.25 -10.70
N GLY A 286 -2.54 8.99 -10.89
CA GLY A 286 -1.35 8.66 -11.68
C GLY A 286 -0.77 7.29 -11.33
N ALA A 287 0.23 6.86 -12.11
CA ALA A 287 1.06 5.69 -11.86
C ALA A 287 2.54 6.08 -11.90
N PHE A 288 3.27 5.79 -10.84
CA PHE A 288 4.66 6.17 -10.63
C PHE A 288 5.50 4.93 -10.41
N LEU A 289 6.49 4.73 -11.27
CA LEU A 289 7.48 3.67 -11.18
C LEU A 289 8.86 4.34 -11.04
N LEU A 290 9.44 4.30 -9.85
CA LEU A 290 10.64 5.04 -9.49
C LEU A 290 11.72 4.09 -8.95
N ASP A 291 12.97 4.23 -9.38
CA ASP A 291 14.12 3.55 -8.76
C ASP A 291 13.99 2.00 -8.64
N ASN A 292 13.23 1.36 -9.53
CA ASN A 292 13.04 -0.09 -9.50
C ASN A 292 14.04 -0.81 -10.41
N THR A 293 14.34 -2.06 -10.07
CA THR A 293 15.10 -2.98 -10.92
C THR A 293 14.22 -4.13 -11.38
N PHE A 294 14.11 -4.33 -12.68
CA PHE A 294 13.40 -5.44 -13.33
C PHE A 294 14.41 -6.31 -14.09
N LYS A 295 14.45 -7.60 -13.82
CA LYS A 295 15.32 -8.57 -14.49
C LYS A 295 14.50 -9.72 -15.04
N ASN A 296 14.69 -10.04 -16.31
CA ASN A 296 13.98 -11.12 -17.00
C ASN A 296 12.45 -11.03 -16.82
N CYS A 297 11.90 -9.81 -16.84
CA CYS A 297 10.48 -9.58 -16.65
C CYS A 297 9.75 -9.44 -18.00
N ILE A 298 8.48 -9.82 -18.03
CA ILE A 298 7.61 -9.70 -19.20
C ILE A 298 6.48 -8.73 -18.88
N PHE A 299 6.27 -7.75 -19.74
CA PHE A 299 5.16 -6.80 -19.69
C PHE A 299 4.28 -7.01 -20.91
N HIS A 300 3.09 -7.58 -20.71
CA HIS A 300 2.12 -7.85 -21.75
C HIS A 300 0.85 -7.02 -21.54
N ASP A 301 0.40 -6.29 -22.57
CA ASP A 301 -0.85 -5.52 -22.55
C ASP A 301 -1.01 -4.62 -21.31
N THR A 302 0.12 -4.10 -20.84
CA THR A 302 0.25 -3.33 -19.60
C THR A 302 0.38 -1.84 -19.90
N PHE A 303 0.09 -1.01 -18.89
CA PHE A 303 0.05 0.45 -18.91
C PHE A 303 -1.21 0.98 -19.62
N GLY A 304 -2.01 1.74 -18.88
CA GLY A 304 -3.35 2.19 -19.28
C GLY A 304 -3.43 3.66 -19.71
N SER A 305 -4.61 4.25 -19.47
CA SER A 305 -4.96 5.60 -19.94
C SER A 305 -4.74 6.69 -18.87
N VAL A 306 -3.58 6.72 -18.23
CA VAL A 306 -3.31 7.54 -17.03
C VAL A 306 -2.01 8.33 -17.16
N TYR A 307 -1.83 9.33 -16.29
CA TYR A 307 -0.52 9.96 -16.09
C TYR A 307 0.48 8.90 -15.62
N LEU A 308 1.43 8.55 -16.46
CA LEU A 308 2.41 7.50 -16.21
C LEU A 308 3.79 8.12 -16.13
N PHE A 309 4.47 7.93 -15.00
CA PHE A 309 5.81 8.47 -14.77
C PHE A 309 6.75 7.33 -14.42
N ILE A 310 7.67 7.01 -15.34
CA ILE A 310 8.66 5.95 -15.21
C ILE A 310 10.03 6.62 -15.15
N CYS A 311 10.66 6.61 -13.97
CA CYS A 311 11.91 7.33 -13.72
C CYS A 311 12.95 6.49 -13.01
N ASP A 312 14.22 6.62 -13.40
CA ASP A 312 15.38 6.01 -12.71
C ASP A 312 15.29 4.48 -12.55
N ASN A 313 14.54 3.79 -13.42
CA ASN A 313 14.43 2.33 -13.35
C ASN A 313 15.52 1.64 -14.19
N ILE A 314 15.86 0.41 -13.80
CA ILE A 314 16.73 -0.50 -14.54
C ILE A 314 15.89 -1.69 -15.04
N PHE A 315 15.91 -1.93 -16.34
CA PHE A 315 15.32 -3.09 -16.99
C PHE A 315 16.41 -3.91 -17.67
N GLU A 316 16.57 -5.17 -17.29
CA GLU A 316 17.56 -6.09 -17.87
C GLU A 316 16.86 -7.35 -18.40
N ASP A 317 17.16 -7.70 -19.64
CA ASP A 317 16.62 -8.88 -20.33
C ASP A 317 15.07 -8.95 -20.31
N CYS A 318 14.40 -7.80 -20.35
CA CYS A 318 12.93 -7.71 -20.28
C CYS A 318 12.26 -7.72 -21.65
N LEU A 319 11.01 -8.18 -21.71
CA LEU A 319 10.13 -8.11 -22.89
C LEU A 319 8.97 -7.15 -22.63
N PHE A 320 8.75 -6.22 -23.54
CA PHE A 320 7.58 -5.34 -23.61
C PHE A 320 6.79 -5.67 -24.87
N GLU A 321 5.56 -6.12 -24.72
CA GLU A 321 4.70 -6.56 -25.82
C GLU A 321 3.28 -6.04 -25.67
N GLY A 322 2.68 -5.55 -26.75
CA GLY A 322 1.27 -5.14 -26.76
C GLY A 322 0.98 -3.84 -25.98
N ILE A 323 2.01 -3.07 -25.63
CA ILE A 323 1.86 -1.86 -24.80
C ILE A 323 1.12 -0.76 -25.57
N ARG A 324 0.07 -0.20 -24.97
CA ARG A 324 -0.75 0.86 -25.57
C ARG A 324 -1.10 1.95 -24.56
N THR A 325 -0.41 3.08 -24.63
CA THR A 325 -0.74 4.28 -23.82
C THR A 325 -1.71 5.21 -24.59
N SER A 326 -2.34 6.17 -23.90
CA SER A 326 -3.34 7.06 -24.54
C SER A 326 -3.29 8.50 -24.01
N ARG A 327 -3.62 9.48 -24.87
CA ARG A 327 -3.50 10.94 -24.67
C ARG A 327 -4.29 11.57 -23.51
N LYS A 328 -5.22 10.85 -22.87
CA LYS A 328 -6.33 11.52 -22.15
C LYS A 328 -5.97 12.19 -20.81
N THR A 329 -4.78 11.96 -20.27
CA THR A 329 -4.36 12.46 -18.95
C THR A 329 -2.86 12.78 -18.98
N GLU A 330 -2.49 14.04 -19.16
CA GLU A 330 -1.15 14.65 -18.95
C GLU A 330 0.12 13.95 -19.50
N GLY A 331 0.00 12.83 -20.22
CA GLY A 331 1.09 12.11 -20.86
C GLY A 331 1.66 10.93 -20.07
N ALA A 332 2.48 10.15 -20.80
CA ALA A 332 3.45 9.24 -20.23
C ALA A 332 4.85 9.84 -20.36
N PHE A 333 5.65 9.76 -19.29
CA PHE A 333 7.02 10.24 -19.18
C PHE A 333 7.95 9.07 -18.88
N LEU A 334 9.00 8.96 -19.68
CA LEU A 334 10.11 8.05 -19.43
C LEU A 334 11.37 8.88 -19.27
N LEU A 335 11.90 8.93 -18.06
CA LEU A 335 13.03 9.75 -17.68
C LEU A 335 14.13 8.90 -17.05
N ASP A 336 15.37 9.07 -17.49
CA ASP A 336 16.57 8.52 -16.84
C ASP A 336 16.57 6.99 -16.62
N ASN A 337 15.78 6.24 -17.40
CA ASN A 337 15.74 4.78 -17.29
C ASN A 337 16.90 4.11 -18.05
N THR A 338 17.33 2.97 -17.56
CA THR A 338 18.30 2.08 -18.25
C THR A 338 17.62 0.79 -18.71
N PHE A 339 17.67 0.52 -20.00
CA PHE A 339 17.20 -0.72 -20.63
C PHE A 339 18.40 -1.47 -21.21
N LYS A 340 18.61 -2.72 -20.76
CA LYS A 340 19.69 -3.59 -21.20
C LYS A 340 19.11 -4.87 -21.80
N ASN A 341 19.46 -5.16 -23.05
CA ASN A 341 19.02 -6.35 -23.78
C ASN A 341 17.50 -6.54 -23.83
N CYS A 342 16.74 -5.45 -23.75
CA CYS A 342 15.27 -5.53 -23.75
C CYS A 342 14.71 -5.70 -25.16
N ILE A 343 13.56 -6.37 -25.27
CA ILE A 343 12.80 -6.50 -26.50
C ILE A 343 11.53 -5.67 -26.37
N PHE A 344 11.27 -4.82 -27.34
CA PHE A 344 10.06 -4.01 -27.44
C PHE A 344 9.36 -4.39 -28.75
N ARG A 345 8.10 -4.85 -28.67
CA ARG A 345 7.32 -5.16 -29.87
C ARG A 345 5.85 -4.84 -29.74
N ASP A 346 5.23 -4.52 -30.88
CA ASP A 346 3.79 -4.32 -30.98
C ASP A 346 3.28 -3.23 -30.04
N MET A 347 3.95 -2.07 -30.07
CA MET A 347 3.70 -0.98 -29.13
C MET A 347 3.10 0.25 -29.82
N THR A 348 2.15 0.87 -29.14
CA THR A 348 1.68 2.22 -29.45
C THR A 348 1.91 3.09 -28.23
N TRP A 349 2.85 4.02 -28.33
CA TRP A 349 3.14 4.92 -27.24
C TRP A 349 2.68 6.33 -27.57
N VAL A 350 1.77 6.82 -26.76
CA VAL A 350 1.34 8.22 -26.68
C VAL A 350 1.89 8.81 -25.38
N GLY A 351 2.74 9.82 -25.47
CA GLY A 351 3.44 10.34 -24.30
C GLY A 351 3.94 11.77 -24.49
N TYR A 352 4.33 12.42 -23.39
CA TYR A 352 4.86 13.78 -23.48
C TYR A 352 6.34 13.78 -23.85
N GLY A 353 7.12 12.81 -23.38
CA GLY A 353 8.50 12.70 -23.85
C GLY A 353 9.30 11.50 -23.36
N LEU A 354 10.39 11.26 -24.08
CA LEU A 354 11.41 10.26 -23.82
C LEU A 354 12.72 11.02 -23.52
N TYR A 355 13.15 11.03 -22.26
CA TYR A 355 14.21 11.90 -21.76
C TYR A 355 15.35 11.11 -21.13
N SER A 356 16.57 11.33 -21.60
CA SER A 356 17.80 10.85 -20.95
C SER A 356 17.90 9.33 -20.74
N ASN A 357 17.08 8.54 -21.43
CA ASN A 357 17.08 7.09 -21.26
C ASN A 357 18.30 6.47 -21.95
N LYS A 358 18.80 5.37 -21.37
CA LYS A 358 19.87 4.56 -21.95
C LYS A 358 19.34 3.21 -22.36
N VAL A 359 19.40 2.91 -23.65
CA VAL A 359 19.06 1.61 -24.21
C VAL A 359 20.32 0.97 -24.79
N SER A 360 20.68 -0.22 -24.32
CA SER A 360 21.84 -0.98 -24.82
C SER A 360 21.47 -2.42 -25.14
N GLY A 361 21.82 -2.88 -26.35
CA GLY A 361 21.43 -4.18 -26.86
C GLY A 361 19.92 -4.27 -27.18
N GLY A 362 19.48 -5.47 -27.54
CA GLY A 362 18.06 -5.77 -27.72
C GLY A 362 17.46 -5.34 -29.07
N LYS A 363 16.13 -5.36 -29.14
CA LYS A 363 15.38 -5.16 -30.39
C LYS A 363 14.11 -4.36 -30.15
N MET A 364 13.83 -3.43 -31.05
CA MET A 364 12.59 -2.68 -31.14
C MET A 364 11.91 -2.99 -32.48
N LYS A 365 10.66 -3.43 -32.45
CA LYS A 365 9.91 -3.82 -33.64
C LYS A 365 8.45 -3.39 -33.62
N GLN A 366 7.92 -2.85 -34.72
CA GLN A 366 6.49 -2.51 -34.82
C GLN A 366 6.05 -1.57 -33.69
N ILE A 367 6.72 -0.41 -33.62
CA ILE A 367 6.46 0.59 -32.59
C ILE A 367 5.99 1.88 -33.24
N HIS A 368 4.89 2.41 -32.73
CA HIS A 368 4.33 3.70 -33.15
C HIS A 368 4.36 4.67 -31.97
N TYR A 369 5.21 5.68 -32.06
CA TYR A 369 5.25 6.80 -31.12
C TYR A 369 4.43 7.95 -31.70
N HIS A 370 3.40 8.40 -30.99
CA HIS A 370 2.53 9.49 -31.43
C HIS A 370 2.44 10.60 -30.40
N GLU A 371 2.25 11.83 -30.90
CA GLU A 371 1.96 13.03 -30.11
C GLU A 371 3.04 13.35 -29.06
N TYR A 372 4.27 12.92 -29.34
CA TYR A 372 5.41 13.23 -28.50
C TYR A 372 5.76 14.70 -28.64
N LYS A 373 6.00 15.35 -27.49
CA LYS A 373 6.64 16.65 -27.51
C LYS A 373 8.10 16.43 -27.86
N GLU A 374 8.85 15.70 -27.04
CA GLU A 374 10.31 15.62 -27.20
C GLU A 374 10.86 14.20 -27.06
N ILE A 375 11.88 13.91 -27.87
CA ILE A 375 12.78 12.77 -27.67
C ILE A 375 14.18 13.35 -27.49
N TYR A 376 14.61 13.41 -26.24
CA TYR A 376 15.71 14.26 -25.79
C TYR A 376 16.80 13.49 -25.03
N ASP A 377 18.06 13.69 -25.43
CA ASP A 377 19.27 13.22 -24.73
C ASP A 377 19.31 11.70 -24.44
N ASN A 378 18.59 10.91 -25.22
CA ASN A 378 18.61 9.46 -25.07
C ASN A 378 19.88 8.87 -25.70
N GLN A 379 20.27 7.69 -25.20
CA GLN A 379 21.42 6.94 -25.68
C GLN A 379 20.96 5.55 -26.14
N PHE A 380 21.22 5.22 -27.41
CA PHE A 380 20.96 3.92 -27.98
C PHE A 380 22.29 3.28 -28.41
N LEU A 381 22.60 2.09 -27.90
CA LEU A 381 23.85 1.37 -28.14
C LEU A 381 23.57 -0.07 -28.60
N ASP A 382 24.06 -0.46 -29.77
CA ASP A 382 23.94 -1.84 -30.30
C ASP A 382 22.47 -2.34 -30.39
N VAL A 383 21.55 -1.45 -30.78
CA VAL A 383 20.10 -1.73 -30.85
C VAL A 383 19.66 -1.99 -32.30
N GLN A 384 18.73 -2.93 -32.49
CA GLN A 384 18.02 -3.12 -33.78
C GLN A 384 16.66 -2.45 -33.74
N MET A 385 16.38 -1.57 -34.71
CA MET A 385 15.11 -0.86 -34.85
C MET A 385 14.46 -1.23 -36.18
N GLU A 386 13.27 -1.83 -36.14
CA GLU A 386 12.54 -2.36 -37.31
C GLU A 386 11.08 -1.93 -37.30
N ASP A 387 10.55 -1.41 -38.40
CA ASP A 387 9.14 -1.00 -38.51
C ASP A 387 8.73 -0.03 -37.39
N ILE A 388 9.44 1.10 -37.28
CA ILE A 388 9.19 2.10 -36.23
C ILE A 388 8.73 3.40 -36.88
N GLU A 389 7.66 3.97 -36.37
CA GLU A 389 7.17 5.29 -36.75
C GLU A 389 7.17 6.20 -35.54
N VAL A 390 7.76 7.38 -35.68
CA VAL A 390 7.75 8.44 -34.66
C VAL A 390 7.10 9.67 -35.26
N GLU A 391 6.02 10.14 -34.64
CA GLU A 391 5.31 11.36 -34.99
C GLU A 391 5.39 12.37 -33.84
N MET A 392 6.09 13.47 -34.08
CA MET A 392 6.27 14.58 -33.14
C MET A 392 5.40 15.75 -33.60
N GLU A 393 4.47 16.22 -32.74
CA GLU A 393 3.50 17.27 -33.11
C GLU A 393 4.12 18.68 -33.13
N ASP A 394 4.96 19.03 -32.14
CA ASP A 394 5.41 20.41 -31.91
C ASP A 394 6.92 20.60 -31.67
N TYR A 395 7.71 19.55 -31.38
CA TYR A 395 9.14 19.68 -31.06
C TYR A 395 10.04 18.59 -31.68
N THR A 396 11.27 18.50 -31.14
CA THR A 396 12.45 18.07 -31.89
C THR A 396 13.07 16.79 -31.34
N PHE A 397 13.47 15.89 -32.23
CA PHE A 397 14.43 14.83 -31.95
C PHE A 397 15.81 15.47 -31.70
N LEU A 398 16.29 15.44 -30.45
CA LEU A 398 17.29 16.39 -29.96
C LEU A 398 18.33 15.74 -29.02
N LYS A 399 19.62 16.01 -29.25
CA LYS A 399 20.77 15.55 -28.44
C LYS A 399 20.87 14.03 -28.24
N ASN A 400 20.17 13.22 -29.02
CA ASN A 400 20.24 11.77 -28.89
C ASN A 400 21.59 11.25 -29.40
N LYS A 401 22.08 10.18 -28.79
CA LYS A 401 23.34 9.52 -29.16
C LYS A 401 23.05 8.08 -29.56
N LEU A 402 23.33 7.76 -30.82
CA LEU A 402 23.06 6.46 -31.43
C LEU A 402 24.39 5.85 -31.88
N TYR A 403 24.71 4.69 -31.31
CA TYR A 403 25.94 3.95 -31.53
C TYR A 403 25.62 2.54 -32.00
N SER A 404 26.13 2.14 -33.17
CA SER A 404 25.92 0.80 -33.73
C SER A 404 24.44 0.41 -33.88
N VAL A 405 23.57 1.38 -34.14
CA VAL A 405 22.13 1.12 -34.34
C VAL A 405 21.86 0.72 -35.78
N THR A 406 21.05 -0.32 -35.97
CA THR A 406 20.57 -0.74 -37.31
C THR A 406 19.13 -0.31 -37.51
N PHE A 407 18.86 0.48 -38.54
CA PHE A 407 17.52 0.95 -38.90
C PHE A 407 16.96 0.15 -40.07
N ARG A 408 15.73 -0.37 -39.94
CA ARG A 408 14.97 -1.03 -41.01
C ARG A 408 13.55 -0.49 -41.01
N ASN A 409 13.18 0.25 -42.06
CA ASN A 409 11.84 0.84 -42.16
C ASN A 409 11.48 1.68 -40.92
N VAL A 410 12.34 2.66 -40.61
CA VAL A 410 12.15 3.60 -39.51
C VAL A 410 11.82 4.98 -40.09
N ILE A 411 10.73 5.57 -39.63
CA ILE A 411 10.24 6.87 -40.10
C ILE A 411 10.19 7.83 -38.91
N LEU A 412 10.89 8.96 -39.03
CA LEU A 412 10.82 10.07 -38.08
C LEU A 412 10.10 11.25 -38.76
N LYS A 413 8.95 11.64 -38.23
CA LYS A 413 8.15 12.80 -38.69
C LYS A 413 8.25 13.92 -37.65
N GLY A 414 8.64 15.12 -38.08
CA GLY A 414 8.79 16.29 -37.20
C GLY A 414 10.15 16.94 -37.34
N GLN A 415 10.61 17.71 -36.35
CA GLN A 415 11.92 18.37 -36.41
C GLN A 415 13.05 17.45 -35.90
N MET A 416 14.22 17.51 -36.52
CA MET A 416 15.45 16.83 -36.09
C MET A 416 16.60 17.84 -35.99
N GLU A 417 17.12 18.05 -34.78
CA GLU A 417 18.24 18.96 -34.56
C GLU A 417 19.57 18.37 -35.05
N LYS A 418 20.51 19.24 -35.43
CA LYS A 418 21.86 18.85 -35.87
C LYS A 418 22.74 18.21 -34.78
N ASN A 419 22.32 18.29 -33.52
CA ASN A 419 23.12 17.85 -32.37
C ASN A 419 22.91 16.37 -31.99
N ASN A 420 22.10 15.64 -32.76
CA ASN A 420 22.05 14.18 -32.66
C ASN A 420 23.36 13.56 -33.20
N LYS A 421 23.85 12.51 -32.54
CA LYS A 421 25.11 11.85 -32.90
C LYS A 421 24.83 10.44 -33.37
N PHE A 422 25.21 10.12 -34.60
CA PHE A 422 25.16 8.76 -35.16
C PHE A 422 26.59 8.29 -35.39
N LYS A 423 26.95 7.13 -34.85
CA LYS A 423 28.29 6.54 -35.04
C LYS A 423 28.16 5.04 -35.27
N HIS A 424 28.79 4.55 -36.32
CA HIS A 424 28.71 3.13 -36.75
C HIS A 424 27.28 2.61 -36.97
N CYS A 425 26.31 3.49 -37.27
CA CYS A 425 24.92 3.11 -37.53
C CYS A 425 24.70 2.73 -39.00
N ASP A 426 23.80 1.79 -39.26
CA ASP A 426 23.24 1.54 -40.60
C ASP A 426 21.93 2.32 -40.76
N THR A 427 22.03 3.50 -41.34
CA THR A 427 20.91 4.43 -41.55
C THR A 427 20.16 4.21 -42.87
N SER A 428 20.44 3.14 -43.63
CA SER A 428 19.83 2.91 -44.95
C SER A 428 18.31 2.74 -44.87
N GLY A 429 17.79 2.22 -43.75
CA GLY A 429 16.37 2.10 -43.48
C GLY A 429 15.75 3.25 -42.70
N LEU A 430 16.45 4.38 -42.51
CA LEU A 430 15.95 5.56 -41.79
C LEU A 430 15.43 6.61 -42.79
N THR A 431 14.15 6.97 -42.67
CA THR A 431 13.49 8.05 -43.41
C THR A 431 13.12 9.17 -42.45
N TYR A 432 13.38 10.41 -42.85
CA TYR A 432 12.99 11.61 -42.11
C TYR A 432 12.09 12.47 -42.98
N LEU A 433 10.92 12.87 -42.45
CA LEU A 433 9.83 13.55 -43.16
C LEU A 433 9.48 14.90 -42.52
#